data_AF-A0A2V6KL02-F1
#
_entry.id   AF-A0A2V6KL02-F1
#
_cell.length_a   1.000
_cell.length_b   1.000
_cell.length_c   1.000
_cell.angle_alpha   90.00
_cell.angle_beta   90.00
_cell.angle_gamma   90.00
#
_symmetry.space_group_name_H-M   'P 1'
#
loop_
_entity.id
_entity.type
_entity.pdbx_description
1 polymer ?
#
loop_
_entity_poly.entity_id
_entity_poly.type
_entity_poly.pdbx_seq_one_letter_code
_entity_poly.pdbx_strand_id
1 'polypeptide(L)' 'MDPYAKPDERKVGAQRPKISHLPSKIDKRTRKERQAEKQAVAAERRAIKKSARQNLKQQLHEELEEGA' A
#
# COMPACT_ATOMS: atom_id res chain seq x y z
N MET A 1 -14.31 -28.74 21.25
CA MET A 1 -12.84 -28.86 21.29
C MET A 1 -12.36 -28.83 19.86
N ASP A 2 -11.39 -27.98 19.54
CA ASP A 2 -10.82 -27.91 18.18
C ASP A 2 -10.00 -29.19 17.92
N PRO A 3 -10.41 -30.06 16.98
CA PRO A 3 -9.78 -31.37 16.78
C PRO A 3 -8.36 -31.27 16.20
N TYR A 4 -7.94 -30.08 15.74
CA TYR A 4 -6.62 -29.86 15.15
C TYR A 4 -5.65 -29.09 16.06
N ALA A 5 -6.10 -28.63 17.23
CA ALA A 5 -5.25 -27.92 18.17
C ALA A 5 -4.36 -28.89 18.95
N LYS A 6 -3.06 -28.58 19.11
CA LYS A 6 -2.17 -29.43 19.91
C LYS A 6 -2.53 -29.32 21.40
N PRO A 7 -2.43 -30.40 22.19
CA PRO A 7 -2.79 -30.40 23.61
C PRO A 7 -2.14 -29.30 24.44
N ASP A 8 -0.88 -28.95 24.13
CA ASP A 8 -0.08 -27.93 24.84
C ASP A 8 0.22 -26.67 24.00
N GLU A 9 -0.61 -26.38 22.99
CA GLU A 9 -0.37 -25.23 22.13
C GLU A 9 -0.53 -23.91 22.90
N ARG A 10 0.60 -23.28 23.24
CA ARG A 10 0.59 -21.93 23.83
C ARG A 10 0.09 -20.94 22.78
N LYS A 11 -1.01 -20.23 23.08
CA LYS A 11 -1.53 -19.10 22.28
C LYS A 11 -0.62 -17.87 22.39
N VAL A 12 0.61 -17.98 21.88
CA VAL A 12 1.64 -16.92 21.88
C VAL A 12 1.25 -15.69 21.07
N GLY A 13 0.26 -15.82 20.16
CA GLY A 13 -0.24 -14.70 19.37
C GLY A 13 -0.85 -13.56 20.20
N ALA A 14 -1.40 -13.86 21.39
CA ALA A 14 -1.99 -12.85 22.27
C ALA A 14 -0.94 -12.00 23.01
N GLN A 15 0.22 -12.58 23.32
CA GLN A 15 1.31 -11.93 24.06
C GLN A 15 2.40 -11.36 23.14
N ARG A 16 2.26 -11.50 21.81
CA ARG A 16 3.27 -11.00 20.86
C ARG A 16 3.39 -9.47 20.96
N PRO A 17 4.61 -8.92 21.17
CA PRO A 17 4.79 -7.48 21.19
C PRO A 17 4.46 -6.89 19.81
N LYS A 18 3.62 -5.85 19.80
CA LYS A 18 3.30 -5.10 18.59
C LYS A 18 4.46 -4.14 18.31
N ILE A 19 5.37 -4.53 17.42
CA ILE A 19 6.48 -3.69 17.00
C ILE A 19 5.93 -2.57 16.10
N SER A 20 6.04 -1.32 16.55
CA SER A 20 5.81 -0.13 15.73
C SER A 20 7.12 0.61 15.52
N HIS A 21 7.32 1.15 14.32
CA HIS A 21 8.53 1.95 14.00
C HIS A 21 8.52 3.32 14.70
N LEU A 22 7.35 3.78 15.14
CA LEU A 22 7.17 5.02 15.88
C LEU A 22 6.47 4.72 17.22
N PRO A 23 6.87 5.38 18.32
CA PRO A 23 6.14 5.36 19.58
C PRO A 23 4.69 5.81 19.37
N SER A 24 3.75 5.21 20.10
CA SER A 24 2.32 5.58 20.05
C SER A 24 2.03 7.02 20.47
N LYS A 25 2.92 7.64 21.24
CA LYS A 25 2.86 9.08 21.58
C LYS A 25 3.04 9.97 20.34
N ILE A 26 3.80 9.48 19.34
CA ILE A 26 4.16 10.20 18.12
C ILE A 26 3.18 9.83 16.99
N ASP A 27 2.99 8.53 16.75
CA ASP A 27 2.01 8.05 15.77
C ASP A 27 0.71 7.65 16.46
N LYS A 28 -0.27 8.57 16.42
CA LYS A 28 -1.60 8.37 16.97
C LYS A 28 -2.54 7.67 15.99
N ARG A 29 -2.10 7.41 14.75
CA ARG A 29 -2.98 6.91 13.69
C ARG A 29 -3.40 5.47 13.95
N THR A 30 -4.66 5.17 13.66
CA THR A 30 -5.13 3.79 13.68
C THR A 30 -4.57 3.01 12.49
N ARG A 31 -4.67 1.66 12.54
CA ARG A 31 -4.30 0.81 11.39
C ARG A 31 -5.10 1.18 10.13
N LYS A 32 -6.37 1.55 10.27
CA LYS A 32 -7.27 1.90 9.17
C LYS A 32 -6.82 3.21 8.50
N GLU A 33 -6.52 4.24 9.28
CA GLU A 33 -6.00 5.52 8.77
C GLU A 33 -4.70 5.33 7.98
N ARG A 34 -3.73 4.57 8.52
CA ARG A 34 -2.49 4.29 7.79
C ARG A 34 -2.71 3.58 6.46
N GLN A 35 -3.68 2.67 6.40
CA GLN A 35 -4.03 1.98 5.15
C GLN A 35 -4.69 2.94 4.15
N ALA A 36 -5.58 3.81 4.62
CA ALA A 36 -6.23 4.82 3.78
C ALA A 36 -5.21 5.81 3.20
N GLU A 37 -4.30 6.34 4.01
CA GLU A 37 -3.23 7.22 3.56
C GLU A 37 -2.32 6.52 2.55
N LYS A 38 -1.93 5.26 2.82
CA LYS A 38 -1.12 4.48 1.87
C LYS A 38 -1.84 4.29 0.53
N GLN A 39 -3.14 4.06 0.55
CA GLN A 39 -3.95 3.94 -0.67
C GLN A 39 -4.06 5.27 -1.42
N ALA A 40 -4.24 6.39 -0.72
CA ALA A 40 -4.27 7.72 -1.32
C ALA A 40 -2.96 8.04 -2.05
N VAL A 41 -1.81 7.84 -1.39
CA VAL A 41 -0.48 8.05 -1.99
C VAL A 41 -0.26 7.13 -3.21
N ALA A 42 -0.71 5.88 -3.13
CA ALA A 42 -0.60 4.96 -4.26
C ALA A 42 -1.48 5.39 -5.45
N ALA A 43 -2.69 5.90 -5.19
CA ALA A 43 -3.59 6.40 -6.21
C ALA A 43 -3.01 7.65 -6.90
N GLU A 44 -2.46 8.60 -6.14
CA GLU A 44 -1.78 9.79 -6.68
C GLU A 44 -0.61 9.40 -7.58
N ARG A 45 0.27 8.51 -7.11
CA ARG A 45 1.39 7.99 -7.92
C ARG A 45 0.92 7.34 -9.21
N ARG A 46 -0.19 6.59 -9.14
CA ARG A 46 -0.78 5.95 -10.32
C ARG A 46 -1.34 6.99 -11.30
N ALA A 47 -1.97 8.05 -10.82
CA ALA A 47 -2.49 9.13 -11.64
C ALA A 47 -1.36 9.85 -12.39
N ILE A 48 -0.27 10.20 -11.69
CA ILE A 48 0.91 10.84 -12.29
C ILE A 48 1.53 9.94 -13.38
N LYS A 49 1.72 8.65 -13.08
CA LYS A 49 2.28 7.72 -14.07
C LYS A 49 1.37 7.55 -15.28
N LYS A 50 0.04 7.60 -15.07
CA LYS A 50 -0.95 7.48 -16.14
C LYS A 50 -0.93 8.72 -17.04
N SER A 51 -0.90 9.93 -16.48
CA SER A 51 -0.82 11.16 -17.26
C SER A 51 0.48 11.23 -18.06
N ALA A 52 1.62 10.92 -17.44
CA ALA A 52 2.91 10.88 -18.13
C ALA A 52 2.90 9.89 -19.30
N ARG A 53 2.30 8.71 -19.12
CA ARG A 53 2.15 7.72 -20.20
C ARG A 53 1.26 8.21 -21.33
N GLN A 54 0.16 8.89 -21.00
CA GLN A 54 -0.76 9.42 -22.00
C GLN A 54 -0.10 10.52 -22.83
N ASN A 55 0.60 11.44 -22.16
CA ASN A 55 1.35 12.51 -22.83
C ASN A 55 2.42 11.95 -23.76
N LEU A 56 3.22 10.98 -23.28
CA LEU A 56 4.23 10.32 -24.11
C LEU A 56 3.60 9.63 -25.33
N LYS A 57 2.44 8.99 -25.15
CA LYS A 57 1.73 8.35 -26.26
C LYS A 57 1.28 9.37 -27.31
N GLN A 58 0.80 10.54 -26.88
CA GLN A 58 0.40 11.61 -27.79
C GLN A 58 1.61 12.11 -28.58
N GLN A 59 2.72 12.41 -27.91
CA GLN A 59 3.97 12.83 -28.56
C GLN A 59 4.43 11.83 -29.62
N LEU A 60 4.42 10.53 -29.31
CA LEU A 60 4.80 9.51 -30.27
C LEU A 60 3.83 9.41 -31.46
N HIS A 61 2.55 9.70 -31.28
CA HIS A 61 1.60 9.73 -32.39
C HIS A 61 1.81 10.96 -33.27
N GLU A 62 2.02 12.13 -32.67
CA GLU A 62 2.33 13.37 -33.36
C GLU A 62 3.62 13.20 -34.20
N GLU A 63 4.69 12.65 -33.63
CA GLU A 63 5.94 12.36 -34.35
C GLU A 63 5.76 11.43 -35.55
N LEU A 64 4.86 10.44 -35.45
CA LEU A 64 4.55 9.53 -36.56
C LEU A 64 3.73 10.21 -37.66
N GLU A 65 2.84 11.13 -37.30
CA GLU A 65 2.03 11.91 -38.25
C GLU A 65 2.87 12.99 -38.95
N GLU A 66 3.81 13.63 -38.26
CA GLU A 66 4.73 14.62 -38.85
C GLU A 66 5.79 14.00 -39.77
N GLY A 67 6.13 12.72 -39.56
CA GLY A 67 7.11 11.98 -40.35
C GLY A 67 6.55 11.23 -41.57
N ALA A 68 5.23 11.27 -41.80
CA ALA A 68 4.52 10.61 -42.90
C ALA A 68 4.18 11.57 -44.04
#